data_AF-A0A4Y7J1B1-F1
#
_entry.id   AF-A0A4Y7J1B1-F1
#
_cell.length_a   1.000
_cell.length_b   1.000
_cell.length_c   1.000
_cell.angle_alpha   90.00
_cell.angle_beta   90.00
_cell.angle_gamma   90.00
#
_symmetry.space_group_name_H-M   'P 1'
#
loop_
_entity.id
_entity.type
_entity.pdbx_description
1 polymer ?
#
loop_
_entity_poly.entity_id
_entity_poly.type
_entity_poly.pdbx_seq_one_letter_code
_entity_poly.pdbx_strand_id
1 'polypeptide(L)'
;MAPSLSALVILFSLFFFLTSTHSAHSHQHPLDPITPSEFFHIQTIISNSYPSLTNNLTFQYVGLEEPNKSTILSWIHSSCSTAENNPPRKSFIIIRANKETHEIIVDLSQRSIISDKVYTGHGYPPLTSEEQTAANQLVLTYPPFIRSVKKRKLKLSEVVCSSFTVGWFGEEYVKRNIKIQCFYLDGTVNFDARPIEGVTIVVNLDEMKVTEYTDRIMVPIPKAEGTDYRKSKSKQSKDVMGMQDGRCFYIDGHSVSWAIWKFHISFDVRAGLIISLASIYDQEKEKFLHVLYRGFISELFTPYMDPTEEWYYRTIFDAGEFGLGQYASQLEPLKDCPANAVFMDGYYAGQDGKPVEIKNVFCIFEKYAGDIMWRHTETSIPGEVVSGFSITLVVFFQWVFVEVVLTRSIRRIMTLLGFHLKIREVRKKVTLVARMVSTVGNYDYIIDWKFQESGSIKVEVGLTGILGMKSTEYTNKDQIKEDILGTLLADYTVGVYHDHFVTYYLDLDVDGDNNSFVKSTLKTKRVTGDTSKRKSYWTVVKKTAKTESDAKIKLGADSIELVVVNPNKRTKMGNDVGYRLIPGRQQASSLLSDDDYPQIRAAYTSIMFG
;
A
#
# COMPACT_ATOMS: atom_id res chain seq x y z
N MET A 1 -61.55 -55.42 -4.86
CA MET A 1 -61.15 -55.68 -3.46
C MET A 1 -59.73 -55.13 -3.31
N ALA A 2 -59.48 -54.38 -2.23
CA ALA A 2 -58.50 -53.28 -2.10
C ALA A 2 -58.91 -52.03 -2.89
N PRO A 3 -59.14 -50.90 -2.19
CA PRO A 3 -58.02 -49.96 -1.98
C PRO A 3 -58.03 -49.20 -0.63
N SER A 4 -57.00 -48.38 -0.47
CA SER A 4 -56.81 -47.26 0.48
C SER A 4 -56.28 -47.61 1.87
N LEU A 5 -55.06 -47.16 2.14
CA LEU A 5 -54.76 -46.30 3.29
C LEU A 5 -53.43 -45.57 3.01
N SER A 6 -53.49 -44.57 2.15
CA SER A 6 -52.41 -43.61 1.91
C SER A 6 -52.57 -42.44 2.86
N ALA A 7 -52.26 -42.63 4.15
CA ALA A 7 -52.23 -41.54 5.12
C ALA A 7 -51.61 -42.02 6.44
N LEU A 8 -50.29 -42.13 6.51
CA LEU A 8 -49.48 -41.92 7.73
C LEU A 8 -48.02 -42.11 7.33
N VAL A 9 -47.18 -41.09 7.55
CA VAL A 9 -45.69 -41.08 7.63
C VAL A 9 -45.09 -39.80 7.03
N ILE A 10 -45.81 -39.03 6.20
CA ILE A 10 -45.34 -37.70 5.75
C ILE A 10 -46.01 -36.60 6.57
N LEU A 11 -45.73 -36.52 7.87
CA LEU A 11 -46.05 -35.32 8.66
C LEU A 11 -45.27 -35.27 9.99
N PHE A 12 -43.95 -35.48 9.96
CA PHE A 12 -43.08 -35.18 11.11
C PHE A 12 -41.65 -34.83 10.67
N SER A 13 -41.52 -33.94 9.69
CA SER A 13 -40.20 -33.36 9.29
C SER A 13 -40.25 -31.86 9.03
N LEU A 14 -41.38 -31.21 9.38
CA LEU A 14 -41.48 -29.76 9.51
C LEU A 14 -41.25 -29.42 10.99
N PHE A 15 -40.37 -28.44 11.25
CA PHE A 15 -39.87 -28.00 12.57
C PHE A 15 -38.74 -28.83 13.19
N PHE A 16 -37.58 -28.87 12.52
CA PHE A 16 -36.27 -28.76 13.19
C PHE A 16 -35.19 -28.29 12.21
N PHE A 17 -35.49 -27.30 11.37
CA PHE A 17 -34.44 -26.36 10.94
C PHE A 17 -34.27 -25.37 12.10
N LEU A 18 -33.65 -25.86 13.18
CA LEU A 18 -32.86 -24.99 14.02
C LEU A 18 -31.84 -24.37 13.08
N THR A 19 -32.04 -23.11 12.77
CA THR A 19 -30.96 -22.22 12.38
C THR A 19 -29.88 -22.40 13.44
N SER A 20 -28.89 -23.25 13.15
CA SER A 20 -27.57 -23.07 13.71
C SER A 20 -27.08 -21.76 13.13
N THR A 21 -27.54 -20.67 13.75
CA THR A 21 -26.72 -19.49 13.92
C THR A 21 -25.47 -20.02 14.59
N HIS A 22 -24.48 -20.41 13.78
CA HIS A 22 -23.11 -20.35 14.23
C HIS A 22 -22.86 -18.87 14.50
N SER A 23 -23.29 -18.43 15.68
CA SER A 23 -22.59 -17.39 16.42
C SER A 23 -21.23 -17.99 16.74
N ALA A 24 -20.38 -18.11 15.72
CA ALA A 24 -18.96 -18.05 15.94
C ALA A 24 -18.75 -16.62 16.46
N HIS A 25 -18.77 -16.46 17.78
CA HIS A 25 -18.07 -15.34 18.40
C HIS A 25 -16.59 -15.53 18.03
N SER A 26 -16.24 -15.15 16.80
CA SER A 26 -14.85 -14.87 16.46
C SER A 26 -14.44 -13.77 17.42
N HIS A 27 -13.50 -14.08 18.30
CA HIS A 27 -12.98 -13.11 19.25
C HIS A 27 -12.41 -11.94 18.45
N GLN A 28 -13.08 -10.78 18.51
CA GLN A 28 -12.61 -9.57 17.84
C GLN A 28 -11.20 -9.27 18.33
N HIS A 29 -10.25 -9.22 17.38
CA HIS A 29 -8.86 -8.94 17.70
C HIS A 29 -8.75 -7.45 18.07
N PRO A 30 -7.97 -7.05 19.10
CA PRO A 30 -7.94 -5.65 19.55
C PRO A 30 -7.52 -4.64 18.47
N LEU A 31 -6.76 -5.09 17.47
CA LEU A 31 -6.32 -4.31 16.31
C LEU A 31 -7.26 -4.37 15.09
N ASP A 32 -8.40 -5.07 15.18
CA ASP A 32 -9.37 -5.12 14.08
C ASP A 32 -9.84 -3.71 13.71
N PRO A 33 -10.12 -3.44 12.41
CA PRO A 33 -10.65 -2.15 11.99
C PRO A 33 -11.99 -1.83 12.66
N ILE A 34 -12.38 -0.55 12.66
CA ILE A 34 -13.70 -0.13 13.16
C ILE A 34 -14.79 -0.79 12.30
N THR A 35 -15.73 -1.45 12.96
CA THR A 35 -16.83 -2.17 12.32
C THR A 35 -17.98 -1.23 11.93
N PRO A 36 -18.86 -1.62 10.99
CA PRO A 36 -20.03 -0.80 10.61
C PRO A 36 -20.93 -0.41 11.79
N SER A 37 -21.14 -1.32 12.75
CA SER A 37 -21.93 -1.04 13.96
C SER A 37 -21.23 -0.05 14.89
N GLU A 38 -19.91 -0.14 15.03
CA GLU A 38 -19.10 0.84 15.78
C GLU A 38 -19.18 2.23 15.13
N PHE A 39 -19.12 2.35 13.80
CA PHE A 39 -19.33 3.64 13.11
C PHE A 39 -20.69 4.27 13.43
N PHE A 40 -21.78 3.50 13.38
CA PHE A 40 -23.11 4.02 13.75
C PHE A 40 -23.19 4.46 15.22
N HIS A 41 -22.54 3.72 16.13
CA HIS A 41 -22.46 4.13 17.53
C HIS A 41 -21.68 5.44 17.69
N ILE A 42 -20.52 5.57 17.03
CA ILE A 42 -19.71 6.79 17.03
C ILE A 42 -20.53 7.97 16.52
N GLN A 43 -21.16 7.83 15.35
CA GLN A 43 -22.01 8.85 14.77
C GLN A 43 -23.09 9.32 15.77
N THR A 44 -23.76 8.37 16.43
CA THR A 44 -24.81 8.66 17.41
C THR A 44 -24.26 9.42 18.62
N ILE A 45 -23.15 8.96 19.19
CA ILE A 45 -22.50 9.58 20.37
C ILE A 45 -22.10 11.02 20.05
N ILE A 46 -21.44 11.25 18.91
CA ILE A 46 -20.99 12.58 18.49
C ILE A 46 -22.19 13.47 18.18
N SER A 47 -23.18 12.99 17.40
CA SER A 47 -24.36 13.79 17.04
C SER A 47 -25.16 14.24 18.27
N ASN A 48 -25.26 13.38 19.29
CA ASN A 48 -25.94 13.71 20.55
C ASN A 48 -25.16 14.71 21.42
N SER A 49 -23.83 14.73 21.30
CA SER A 49 -22.96 15.66 22.03
C SER A 49 -22.94 17.04 21.38
N TYR A 50 -23.27 17.12 20.09
CA TYR A 50 -23.30 18.34 19.27
C TYR A 50 -24.70 18.62 18.66
N PRO A 51 -25.78 18.65 19.45
CA PRO A 51 -27.16 18.67 18.93
C PRO A 51 -27.50 19.96 18.15
N SER A 52 -26.85 21.07 18.46
CA SER A 52 -27.05 22.36 17.78
C SER A 52 -26.26 22.51 16.48
N LEU A 53 -25.34 21.59 16.18
CA LEU A 53 -24.40 21.67 15.04
C LEU A 53 -24.60 20.54 14.02
N THR A 54 -25.71 19.81 14.06
CA THR A 54 -25.94 18.64 13.19
C THR A 54 -25.79 18.93 11.70
N ASN A 55 -26.09 20.16 11.26
CA ASN A 55 -25.95 20.58 9.85
C ASN A 55 -24.58 21.20 9.51
N ASN A 56 -23.71 21.42 10.51
CA ASN A 56 -22.40 22.07 10.36
C ASN A 56 -21.29 21.27 11.05
N LEU A 57 -21.52 19.95 11.17
CA LEU A 57 -20.61 18.97 11.73
C LEU A 57 -20.26 17.98 10.62
N THR A 58 -18.97 17.74 10.41
CA THR A 58 -18.48 16.78 9.42
C THR A 58 -17.38 15.92 10.02
N PHE A 59 -17.36 14.65 9.66
CA PHE A 59 -16.31 13.70 10.05
C PHE A 59 -15.22 13.72 8.99
N GLN A 60 -13.99 13.98 9.41
CA GLN A 60 -12.82 14.03 8.53
C GLN A 60 -11.93 12.80 8.72
N TYR A 61 -11.97 12.20 9.91
CA TYR A 61 -11.30 10.93 10.20
C TYR A 61 -12.06 10.19 11.31
N VAL A 62 -12.20 8.89 11.16
CA VAL A 62 -12.65 7.98 12.21
C VAL A 62 -11.82 6.71 12.07
N GLY A 63 -11.04 6.40 13.10
CA GLY A 63 -10.19 5.22 13.12
C GLY A 63 -10.06 4.61 14.50
N LEU A 64 -9.33 3.51 14.57
CA LEU A 64 -9.04 2.83 15.82
C LEU A 64 -8.05 3.67 16.65
N GLU A 65 -8.41 3.97 17.89
CA GLU A 65 -7.42 4.41 18.87
C GLU A 65 -6.72 3.15 19.39
N GLU A 66 -5.58 2.84 18.79
CA GLU A 66 -4.86 1.60 19.06
C GLU A 66 -4.47 1.49 20.54
N PRO A 67 -4.72 0.35 21.20
CA PRO A 67 -4.21 0.11 22.54
C PRO A 67 -2.69 0.19 22.55
N ASN A 68 -2.12 0.62 23.69
CA ASN A 68 -0.68 0.66 23.88
C ASN A 68 -0.03 -0.68 23.54
N LYS A 69 1.13 -0.64 22.88
CA LYS A 69 1.91 -1.83 22.48
C LYS A 69 2.11 -2.82 23.62
N SER A 70 2.46 -2.36 24.82
CA SER A 70 2.62 -3.21 26.01
C SER A 70 1.35 -3.97 26.40
N THR A 71 0.17 -3.34 26.22
CA THR A 71 -1.13 -3.96 26.49
C THR A 71 -1.44 -5.05 25.48
N ILE A 72 -1.16 -4.79 24.18
CA ILE A 72 -1.32 -5.79 23.12
C ILE A 72 -0.38 -6.99 23.34
N LEU A 73 0.90 -6.73 23.61
CA LEU A 73 1.87 -7.81 23.87
C LEU A 73 1.45 -8.66 25.09
N SER A 74 0.97 -8.02 26.16
CA SER A 74 0.44 -8.72 27.34
C SER A 74 -0.79 -9.56 27.02
N TRP A 75 -1.70 -9.05 26.18
CA TRP A 75 -2.89 -9.76 25.72
C TRP A 75 -2.52 -11.01 24.91
N ILE A 76 -1.56 -10.90 23.98
CA ILE A 76 -1.06 -12.04 23.18
C ILE A 76 -0.45 -13.14 24.07
N HIS A 77 0.26 -12.75 25.13
CA HIS A 77 0.87 -13.70 26.07
C HIS A 77 -0.12 -14.32 27.05
N SER A 78 -1.32 -13.75 27.21
CA SER A 78 -2.33 -14.31 28.10
C SER A 78 -2.88 -15.61 27.51
N SER A 79 -2.81 -16.70 28.29
CA SER A 79 -3.20 -18.05 27.85
C SER A 79 -4.71 -18.24 27.63
N CYS A 80 -5.53 -17.21 27.90
CA CYS A 80 -6.97 -17.20 27.64
C CYS A 80 -7.43 -15.81 27.20
N SER A 81 -7.65 -15.61 25.90
CA SER A 81 -8.33 -14.45 25.33
C SER A 81 -9.85 -14.55 25.54
N THR A 82 -10.31 -14.32 26.77
CA THR A 82 -11.73 -14.11 27.06
C THR A 82 -12.12 -12.67 26.73
N ALA A 83 -13.41 -12.40 26.48
CA ALA A 83 -13.92 -11.03 26.26
C ALA A 83 -13.59 -10.08 27.43
N GLU A 84 -13.43 -10.63 28.65
CA GLU A 84 -13.05 -9.88 29.86
C GLU A 84 -11.59 -9.41 29.87
N ASN A 85 -10.71 -10.06 29.10
CA ASN A 85 -9.29 -9.72 29.01
C ASN A 85 -8.98 -8.78 27.82
N ASN A 86 -9.97 -8.44 27.00
CA ASN A 86 -9.76 -7.58 25.85
C ASN A 86 -9.41 -6.14 26.29
N PRO A 87 -8.40 -5.49 25.67
CA PRO A 87 -8.13 -4.08 25.88
C PRO A 87 -9.38 -3.23 25.59
N PRO A 88 -9.57 -2.09 26.28
CA PRO A 88 -10.67 -1.18 25.99
C PRO A 88 -10.69 -0.78 24.51
N ARG A 89 -11.85 -0.94 23.87
CA ARG A 89 -12.06 -0.62 22.46
C ARG A 89 -12.36 0.87 22.33
N LYS A 90 -11.45 1.63 21.72
CA LYS A 90 -11.55 3.09 21.59
C LYS A 90 -11.41 3.52 20.13
N SER A 91 -11.97 4.68 19.80
CA SER A 91 -11.82 5.28 18.48
C SER A 91 -11.31 6.71 18.60
N PHE A 92 -10.35 7.05 17.73
CA PHE A 92 -9.87 8.42 17.53
C PHE A 92 -10.61 9.02 16.33
N ILE A 93 -11.18 10.20 16.55
CA ILE A 93 -12.09 10.85 15.62
C ILE A 93 -11.62 12.29 15.43
N ILE A 94 -11.57 12.74 14.18
CA ILE A 94 -11.39 14.14 13.83
C ILE A 94 -12.69 14.63 13.19
N ILE A 95 -13.32 15.62 13.82
CA ILE A 95 -14.47 16.32 13.24
C ILE A 95 -14.14 17.78 12.95
N ARG A 96 -14.89 18.35 12.01
CA ARG A 96 -15.02 19.80 11.85
C ARG A 96 -16.39 20.21 12.34
N ALA A 97 -16.45 21.07 13.35
CA ALA A 97 -17.66 21.60 13.92
C ALA A 97 -17.55 23.13 14.03
N ASN A 98 -18.49 23.87 13.45
CA ASN A 98 -18.46 25.34 13.47
C ASN A 98 -17.11 25.96 13.02
N LYS A 99 -16.51 25.38 11.98
CA LYS A 99 -15.19 25.77 11.46
C LYS A 99 -14.00 25.57 12.42
N GLU A 100 -14.17 24.81 13.49
CA GLU A 100 -13.11 24.36 14.38
C GLU A 100 -12.84 22.87 14.16
N THR A 101 -11.59 22.45 14.36
CA THR A 101 -11.18 21.05 14.28
C THR A 101 -11.14 20.47 15.68
N HIS A 102 -11.85 19.37 15.91
CA HIS A 102 -11.86 18.67 17.20
C HIS A 102 -11.21 17.30 17.06
N GLU A 103 -10.36 16.96 18.02
CA GLU A 103 -9.79 15.65 18.24
C GLU A 103 -10.52 14.98 19.40
N ILE A 104 -11.23 13.90 19.10
CA ILE A 104 -12.15 13.24 20.02
C ILE A 104 -11.72 11.79 20.19
N ILE A 105 -11.72 11.31 21.44
CA ILE A 105 -11.59 9.90 21.75
C ILE A 105 -12.91 9.41 22.33
N VAL A 106 -13.47 8.37 21.70
CA VAL A 106 -14.68 7.68 22.17
C VAL A 106 -14.29 6.31 22.71
N ASP A 107 -14.76 5.98 23.91
CA ASP A 107 -14.73 4.62 24.42
C ASP A 107 -16.00 3.89 23.96
N LEU A 108 -15.84 2.89 23.09
CA LEU A 108 -16.93 2.17 22.44
C LEU A 108 -17.60 1.17 23.40
N SER A 109 -16.86 0.70 24.41
CA SER A 109 -17.40 -0.15 25.47
C SER A 109 -18.27 0.65 26.45
N GLN A 110 -17.84 1.85 26.83
CA GLN A 110 -18.58 2.76 27.72
C GLN A 110 -19.61 3.63 26.99
N ARG A 111 -19.57 3.65 25.65
CA ARG A 111 -20.43 4.47 24.78
C ARG A 111 -20.40 5.96 25.14
N SER A 112 -19.21 6.49 25.42
CA SER A 112 -19.03 7.87 25.85
C SER A 112 -17.76 8.51 25.28
N ILE A 113 -17.80 9.84 25.17
CA ILE A 113 -16.62 10.64 24.85
C ILE A 113 -15.74 10.72 26.10
N ILE A 114 -14.48 10.31 25.98
CA ILE A 114 -13.50 10.36 27.08
C ILE A 114 -12.54 11.55 26.97
N SER A 115 -12.39 12.11 25.76
CA SER A 115 -11.59 13.30 25.50
C SER A 115 -12.18 14.03 24.29
N ASP A 116 -12.24 15.35 24.37
CA ASP A 116 -12.62 16.25 23.29
C ASP A 116 -11.73 17.49 23.37
N LYS A 117 -10.90 17.71 22.34
CA LYS A 117 -9.92 18.80 22.31
C LYS A 117 -10.04 19.56 21.00
N VAL A 118 -10.10 20.89 21.10
CA VAL A 118 -9.99 21.76 19.92
C VAL A 118 -8.53 21.82 19.49
N TYR A 119 -8.26 21.44 18.24
CA TYR A 119 -6.95 21.58 17.62
C TYR A 119 -6.69 23.05 17.25
N THR A 120 -5.62 23.62 17.81
CA THR A 120 -5.24 25.04 17.63
C THR A 120 -3.91 25.22 16.88
N GLY A 121 -3.32 24.11 16.41
CA GLY A 121 -2.08 24.13 15.64
C GLY A 121 -2.27 24.50 14.17
N HIS A 122 -1.23 24.32 13.37
CA HIS A 122 -1.25 24.56 11.92
C HIS A 122 -1.80 23.36 11.14
N GLY A 123 -2.32 23.62 9.94
CA GLY A 123 -2.84 22.58 9.05
C GLY A 123 -4.30 22.21 9.31
N TYR A 124 -4.85 21.43 8.38
CA TYR A 124 -6.24 20.98 8.38
C TYR A 124 -6.30 19.46 8.24
N PRO A 125 -7.40 18.83 8.67
CA PRO A 125 -7.58 17.40 8.48
C PRO A 125 -7.71 17.03 6.98
N PRO A 126 -7.63 15.72 6.65
CA PRO A 126 -7.86 15.22 5.30
C PRO A 126 -9.19 15.70 4.73
N LEU A 127 -9.26 15.82 3.40
CA LEU A 127 -10.47 16.21 2.70
C LEU A 127 -11.47 15.04 2.61
N THR A 128 -12.76 15.30 2.80
CA THR A 128 -13.80 14.32 2.46
C THR A 128 -14.04 14.26 0.95
N SER A 129 -14.53 13.12 0.47
CA SER A 129 -14.96 12.98 -0.94
C SER A 129 -16.14 13.90 -1.27
N GLU A 130 -17.06 14.08 -0.30
CA GLU A 130 -18.28 14.85 -0.45
C GLU A 130 -18.01 16.35 -0.56
N GLU A 131 -17.08 16.92 0.23
CA GLU A 131 -16.77 18.35 0.14
C GLU A 131 -16.01 18.69 -1.15
N GLN A 132 -15.14 17.79 -1.62
CA GLN A 132 -14.47 17.92 -2.91
C GLN A 132 -15.49 17.88 -4.05
N THR A 133 -16.43 16.93 -4.00
CA THR A 133 -17.51 16.83 -4.99
C THR A 133 -18.36 18.11 -5.02
N ALA A 134 -18.74 18.62 -3.85
CA ALA A 134 -19.49 19.86 -3.73
C ALA A 134 -18.72 21.06 -4.30
N ALA A 135 -17.43 21.19 -3.99
CA ALA A 135 -16.58 22.26 -4.49
C ALA A 135 -16.41 22.20 -6.01
N ASN A 136 -16.21 21.01 -6.59
CA ASN A 136 -16.12 20.81 -8.03
C ASN A 136 -17.44 21.19 -8.73
N GLN A 137 -18.59 20.83 -8.15
CA GLN A 137 -19.91 21.19 -8.70
C GLN A 137 -20.19 22.70 -8.60
N LEU A 138 -19.78 23.35 -7.51
CA LEU A 138 -19.93 24.79 -7.31
C LEU A 138 -19.32 25.57 -8.48
N VAL A 139 -18.12 25.18 -8.92
CA VAL A 139 -17.40 25.82 -10.04
C VAL A 139 -18.19 25.75 -11.35
N LEU A 140 -18.85 24.63 -11.62
CA LEU A 140 -19.65 24.46 -12.85
C LEU A 140 -20.86 25.41 -12.91
N THR A 141 -21.28 25.95 -11.76
CA THR A 141 -22.36 26.96 -11.67
C THR A 141 -21.85 28.40 -11.61
N TYR A 142 -20.53 28.60 -11.51
CA TYR A 142 -19.94 29.91 -11.25
C TYR A 142 -19.95 30.80 -12.52
N PRO A 143 -20.65 31.96 -12.54
CA PRO A 143 -20.84 32.72 -13.77
C PRO A 143 -19.56 33.18 -14.49
N PRO A 144 -18.50 33.63 -13.81
CA PRO A 144 -17.22 33.91 -14.45
C PRO A 144 -16.62 32.70 -15.17
N PHE A 145 -16.64 31.52 -14.56
CA PHE A 145 -16.14 30.29 -15.18
C PHE A 145 -16.95 29.90 -16.42
N ILE A 146 -18.28 29.97 -16.33
CA ILE A 146 -19.17 29.70 -17.47
C ILE A 146 -18.85 30.61 -18.66
N ARG A 147 -18.53 31.89 -18.42
CA ARG A 147 -18.11 32.82 -19.49
C ARG A 147 -16.78 32.38 -20.12
N SER A 148 -15.83 31.91 -19.33
CA SER A 148 -14.52 31.46 -19.82
C SER A 148 -14.58 30.17 -20.62
N VAL A 149 -15.47 29.23 -20.23
CA VAL A 149 -15.81 28.03 -21.02
C VAL A 149 -16.41 28.43 -22.37
N LYS A 150 -17.39 29.35 -22.38
CA LYS A 150 -17.99 29.89 -23.62
C LYS A 150 -16.98 30.62 -24.49
N LYS A 151 -16.08 31.41 -23.90
CA LYS A 151 -15.00 32.13 -24.59
C LYS A 151 -14.07 31.15 -25.34
N ARG A 152 -13.83 29.97 -24.77
CA ARG A 152 -13.07 28.86 -25.37
C ARG A 152 -13.90 27.99 -26.34
N LYS A 153 -15.17 28.34 -26.58
CA LYS A 153 -16.12 27.60 -27.44
C LYS A 153 -16.35 26.15 -26.99
N LEU A 154 -16.22 25.88 -25.69
CA LEU A 154 -16.44 24.56 -25.09
C LEU A 154 -17.87 24.41 -24.60
N LYS A 155 -18.36 23.17 -24.54
CA LYS A 155 -19.67 22.85 -23.95
C LYS A 155 -19.50 22.60 -22.46
N LEU A 156 -20.22 23.36 -21.62
CA LEU A 156 -20.17 23.20 -20.16
C LEU A 156 -20.55 21.77 -19.71
N SER A 157 -21.44 21.08 -20.44
CA SER A 157 -21.84 19.70 -20.16
C SER A 157 -20.74 18.66 -20.36
N GLU A 158 -19.62 19.03 -20.99
CA GLU A 158 -18.45 18.15 -21.20
C GLU A 158 -17.25 18.60 -20.35
N VAL A 159 -17.46 19.50 -19.42
CA VAL A 159 -16.44 19.96 -18.48
C VAL A 159 -16.53 19.18 -17.17
N VAL A 160 -15.40 18.65 -16.74
CA VAL A 160 -15.24 18.00 -15.43
C VAL A 160 -14.17 18.75 -14.66
N CYS A 161 -14.30 18.85 -13.34
CA CYS A 161 -13.35 19.55 -12.49
C CYS A 161 -12.84 18.63 -11.38
N SER A 162 -11.60 18.88 -10.96
CA SER A 162 -10.94 18.17 -9.86
C SER A 162 -10.34 19.16 -8.87
N SER A 163 -10.27 18.73 -7.61
CA SER A 163 -9.82 19.51 -6.47
C SER A 163 -8.36 19.22 -6.16
N PHE A 164 -7.58 20.25 -5.87
CA PHE A 164 -6.17 20.16 -5.51
C PHE A 164 -5.91 20.96 -4.23
N THR A 165 -5.19 20.36 -3.30
CA THR A 165 -4.67 21.03 -2.10
C THR A 165 -3.68 22.13 -2.50
N VAL A 166 -3.61 23.20 -1.70
CA VAL A 166 -2.79 24.38 -2.03
C VAL A 166 -1.52 24.52 -1.19
N GLY A 167 -1.28 23.59 -0.26
CA GLY A 167 -0.12 23.64 0.63
C GLY A 167 -0.04 24.92 1.48
N TRP A 168 1.19 25.37 1.70
CA TRP A 168 1.52 26.60 2.44
C TRP A 168 2.82 27.17 1.85
N PHE A 169 2.87 28.48 1.65
CA PHE A 169 3.96 29.19 0.98
C PHE A 169 4.39 30.45 1.74
N GLY A 170 4.32 30.41 3.07
CA GLY A 170 4.78 31.50 3.95
C GLY A 170 3.67 32.46 4.40
N GLU A 171 2.41 32.19 4.08
CA GLU A 171 1.29 33.03 4.48
C GLU A 171 1.11 33.02 6.01
N GLU A 172 0.81 34.20 6.58
CA GLU A 172 0.57 34.38 8.02
C GLU A 172 -0.77 33.75 8.46
N TYR A 173 -1.81 33.89 7.63
CA TYR A 173 -3.14 33.39 7.90
C TYR A 173 -3.56 32.40 6.82
N VAL A 174 -3.66 31.12 7.20
CA VAL A 174 -4.09 30.06 6.30
C VAL A 174 -5.59 29.87 6.43
N LYS A 175 -6.28 29.83 5.29
CA LYS A 175 -7.69 29.42 5.20
C LYS A 175 -7.75 28.02 4.58
N ARG A 176 -8.83 27.30 4.84
CA ARG A 176 -9.09 25.96 4.27
C ARG A 176 -9.52 26.06 2.80
N ASN A 177 -8.57 26.47 1.96
CA ASN A 177 -8.75 26.71 0.54
C ASN A 177 -8.23 25.52 -0.28
N ILE A 178 -8.89 25.25 -1.41
CA ILE A 178 -8.42 24.35 -2.45
C ILE A 178 -8.42 25.08 -3.79
N LYS A 179 -7.57 24.65 -4.72
CA LYS A 179 -7.60 25.10 -6.11
C LYS A 179 -8.29 24.05 -6.98
N ILE A 180 -9.15 24.50 -7.89
CA ILE A 180 -9.91 23.63 -8.78
C ILE A 180 -9.41 23.80 -10.21
N GLN A 181 -9.00 22.68 -10.81
CA GLN A 181 -8.64 22.58 -12.22
C GLN A 181 -9.77 21.87 -12.97
N CYS A 182 -10.13 22.38 -14.14
CA CYS A 182 -11.14 21.74 -14.99
C CYS A 182 -10.54 21.21 -16.29
N PHE A 183 -11.24 20.24 -16.87
CA PHE A 183 -10.82 19.41 -17.99
C PHE A 183 -11.97 19.25 -18.98
N TYR A 184 -11.67 18.82 -20.21
CA TYR A 184 -12.66 18.67 -21.28
C TYR A 184 -12.72 17.25 -21.83
N LEU A 185 -13.90 16.64 -21.84
CA LEU A 185 -14.10 15.24 -22.24
C LEU A 185 -14.09 15.04 -23.76
N ASP A 186 -15.05 15.67 -24.47
CA ASP A 186 -15.29 15.55 -25.92
C ASP A 186 -15.04 14.12 -26.45
N GLY A 187 -15.83 13.19 -25.89
CA GLY A 187 -15.90 11.78 -26.28
C GLY A 187 -14.93 10.82 -25.58
N THR A 188 -13.87 11.31 -24.93
CA THR A 188 -12.96 10.46 -24.13
C THR A 188 -13.33 10.49 -22.64
N VAL A 189 -12.95 9.43 -21.91
CA VAL A 189 -12.98 9.40 -20.43
C VAL A 189 -11.67 9.85 -19.80
N ASN A 190 -10.59 9.93 -20.58
CA ASN A 190 -9.29 10.39 -20.12
C ASN A 190 -9.26 11.94 -20.10
N PHE A 191 -9.94 12.51 -19.12
CA PHE A 191 -10.02 13.97 -18.98
C PHE A 191 -8.70 14.57 -18.50
N ASP A 192 -7.88 13.85 -17.73
CA ASP A 192 -6.58 14.33 -17.24
C ASP A 192 -5.63 14.73 -18.38
N ALA A 193 -5.77 14.10 -19.55
CA ALA A 193 -5.02 14.45 -20.75
C ALA A 193 -5.49 15.74 -21.44
N ARG A 194 -6.57 16.37 -20.97
CA ARG A 194 -7.24 17.49 -21.63
C ARG A 194 -7.58 18.64 -20.67
N PRO A 195 -6.58 19.22 -19.99
CA PRO A 195 -6.81 20.30 -19.03
C PRO A 195 -7.21 21.61 -19.73
N ILE A 196 -8.17 22.31 -19.14
CA ILE A 196 -8.50 23.70 -19.46
C ILE A 196 -7.50 24.59 -18.74
N GLU A 197 -6.32 24.71 -19.34
CA GLU A 197 -5.18 25.42 -18.76
C GLU A 197 -5.42 26.93 -18.66
N GLY A 198 -4.77 27.56 -17.67
CA GLY A 198 -4.80 29.01 -17.47
C GLY A 198 -6.00 29.54 -16.71
N VAL A 199 -6.88 28.67 -16.23
CA VAL A 199 -8.00 29.06 -15.38
C VAL A 199 -7.75 28.55 -13.96
N THR A 200 -7.51 29.48 -13.05
CA THR A 200 -7.27 29.19 -11.63
C THR A 200 -8.48 29.62 -10.82
N ILE A 201 -8.99 28.71 -9.99
CA ILE A 201 -10.21 28.92 -9.20
C ILE A 201 -9.91 28.47 -7.78
N VAL A 202 -10.10 29.36 -6.81
CA VAL A 202 -9.90 29.04 -5.39
C VAL A 202 -11.26 28.94 -4.72
N VAL A 203 -11.50 27.82 -4.04
CA VAL A 203 -12.70 27.58 -3.23
C VAL A 203 -12.30 27.45 -1.77
N ASN A 204 -12.98 28.22 -0.92
CA ASN A 204 -12.92 28.03 0.52
C ASN A 204 -13.91 26.94 0.93
N LEU A 205 -13.42 25.88 1.57
CA LEU A 205 -14.24 24.72 1.95
C LEU A 205 -15.15 24.99 3.15
N ASP A 206 -14.72 25.84 4.09
CA ASP A 206 -15.53 26.17 5.27
C ASP A 206 -16.74 27.05 4.93
N GLU A 207 -16.65 27.86 3.89
CA GLU A 207 -17.73 28.69 3.36
C GLU A 207 -18.43 28.06 2.16
N MET A 208 -17.86 26.98 1.61
CA MET A 208 -18.23 26.36 0.33
C MET A 208 -18.47 27.43 -0.75
N LYS A 209 -17.47 28.29 -0.97
CA LYS A 209 -17.57 29.48 -1.81
C LYS A 209 -16.32 29.72 -2.65
N VAL A 210 -16.51 30.13 -3.90
CA VAL A 210 -15.42 30.64 -4.74
C VAL A 210 -14.93 31.97 -4.19
N THR A 211 -13.67 32.03 -3.76
CA THR A 211 -13.04 33.23 -3.20
C THR A 211 -12.19 33.97 -4.21
N GLU A 212 -11.58 33.25 -5.14
CA GLU A 212 -10.71 33.83 -6.19
C GLU A 212 -10.96 33.15 -7.52
N TYR A 213 -10.82 33.92 -8.60
CA TYR A 213 -11.02 33.45 -9.95
C TYR A 213 -10.13 34.23 -10.91
N THR A 214 -9.31 33.50 -11.67
CA THR A 214 -8.39 34.08 -12.64
C THR A 214 -8.45 33.27 -13.94
N ASP A 215 -8.65 33.95 -15.07
CA ASP A 215 -8.52 33.39 -16.43
C ASP A 215 -7.37 34.13 -17.12
N ARG A 216 -6.18 33.54 -17.05
CA ARG A 216 -4.89 34.17 -17.37
C ARG A 216 -4.45 33.90 -18.80
N ILE A 217 -4.45 32.64 -19.21
CA ILE A 217 -3.94 32.19 -20.50
C ILE A 217 -4.97 31.34 -21.25
N MET A 218 -4.93 31.39 -22.57
CA MET A 218 -5.75 30.57 -23.45
C MET A 218 -4.86 29.83 -24.42
N VAL A 219 -4.69 28.54 -24.18
CA VAL A 219 -3.97 27.60 -25.05
C VAL A 219 -4.95 26.62 -25.68
N PRO A 220 -4.59 25.99 -26.82
CA PRO A 220 -5.39 24.93 -27.41
C PRO A 220 -5.66 23.79 -26.41
N ILE A 221 -6.86 23.22 -26.44
CA ILE A 221 -7.17 22.00 -25.68
C ILE A 221 -6.61 20.80 -26.47
N PRO A 222 -5.84 19.90 -25.84
CA PRO A 222 -5.40 18.65 -26.44
C PRO A 222 -6.53 17.87 -27.11
N LYS A 223 -6.21 17.06 -28.13
CA LYS A 223 -7.21 16.25 -28.85
C LYS A 223 -7.65 15.05 -27.99
N ALA A 224 -8.91 14.63 -28.11
CA ALA A 224 -9.41 13.39 -27.48
C ALA A 224 -8.89 12.11 -28.15
N GLU A 225 -8.58 12.19 -29.44
CA GLU A 225 -8.20 11.03 -30.24
C GLU A 225 -6.97 10.32 -29.66
N GLY A 226 -7.05 9.00 -29.51
CA GLY A 226 -5.95 8.19 -28.99
C GLY A 226 -5.76 8.22 -27.47
N THR A 227 -6.59 8.95 -26.72
CA THR A 227 -6.45 9.08 -25.25
C THR A 227 -7.26 8.06 -24.44
N ASP A 228 -8.29 7.42 -25.02
CA ASP A 228 -9.18 6.52 -24.29
C ASP A 228 -8.48 5.19 -23.97
N TYR A 229 -8.36 4.89 -22.67
CA TYR A 229 -7.65 3.71 -22.16
C TYR A 229 -8.53 2.45 -22.08
N ARG A 230 -9.84 2.55 -22.36
CA ARG A 230 -10.75 1.40 -22.22
C ARG A 230 -10.60 0.44 -23.39
N LYS A 231 -10.44 -0.85 -23.08
CA LYS A 231 -10.34 -1.93 -24.08
C LYS A 231 -11.49 -1.92 -25.10
N SER A 232 -12.71 -1.56 -24.70
CA SER A 232 -13.87 -1.47 -25.60
C SER A 232 -13.72 -0.44 -26.73
N LYS A 233 -12.77 0.49 -26.59
CA LYS A 233 -12.42 1.52 -27.58
C LYS A 233 -11.10 1.23 -28.30
N SER A 234 -10.39 0.16 -27.93
CA SER A 234 -9.09 -0.22 -28.48
C SER A 234 -9.14 -1.55 -29.24
N LYS A 235 -8.31 -1.69 -30.27
CA LYS A 235 -8.15 -2.93 -31.07
C LYS A 235 -7.01 -3.80 -30.52
N GLN A 236 -7.01 -4.11 -29.22
CA GLN A 236 -5.94 -4.91 -28.58
C GLN A 236 -6.30 -6.38 -28.34
N SER A 237 -5.24 -7.20 -28.28
CA SER A 237 -5.17 -8.65 -28.41
C SER A 237 -5.72 -9.48 -27.24
N LYS A 238 -5.80 -10.80 -27.47
CA LYS A 238 -6.37 -11.83 -26.59
C LYS A 238 -5.76 -11.83 -25.18
N ASP A 239 -6.61 -11.99 -24.17
CA ASP A 239 -6.19 -12.18 -22.78
C ASP A 239 -5.63 -13.60 -22.61
N VAL A 240 -4.48 -13.73 -21.92
CA VAL A 240 -3.91 -15.03 -21.53
C VAL A 240 -4.19 -15.22 -20.05
N MET A 241 -5.06 -16.17 -19.72
CA MET A 241 -5.40 -16.50 -18.34
C MET A 241 -4.55 -17.67 -17.86
N GLY A 242 -3.72 -17.44 -16.83
CA GLY A 242 -3.02 -18.51 -16.11
C GLY A 242 -3.82 -18.89 -14.86
N MET A 243 -4.25 -20.15 -14.76
CA MET A 243 -4.95 -20.66 -13.58
C MET A 243 -3.92 -21.21 -12.58
N GLN A 244 -3.95 -20.72 -11.34
CA GLN A 244 -3.33 -21.41 -10.20
C GLN A 244 -4.46 -21.93 -9.32
N ASP A 245 -4.50 -23.25 -9.14
CA ASP A 245 -5.49 -23.92 -8.29
C ASP A 245 -4.85 -24.33 -6.96
N GLY A 246 -5.63 -24.19 -5.88
CA GLY A 246 -5.20 -24.43 -4.51
C GLY A 246 -4.79 -23.17 -3.72
N ARG A 247 -5.06 -23.20 -2.41
CA ARG A 247 -4.63 -22.22 -1.42
C ARG A 247 -4.03 -22.94 -0.21
N CYS A 248 -2.92 -22.43 0.31
CA CYS A 248 -2.24 -22.97 1.48
C CYS A 248 -2.04 -21.91 2.59
N PHE A 249 -3.01 -21.01 2.75
CA PHE A 249 -3.10 -20.07 3.88
C PHE A 249 -4.48 -20.13 4.53
N TYR A 250 -4.55 -19.74 5.80
CA TYR A 250 -5.77 -19.67 6.60
C TYR A 250 -5.97 -18.25 7.12
N ILE A 251 -7.22 -17.78 7.11
CA ILE A 251 -7.62 -16.47 7.62
C ILE A 251 -8.72 -16.71 8.66
N ASP A 252 -8.52 -16.20 9.88
CA ASP A 252 -9.52 -16.14 10.96
C ASP A 252 -9.75 -14.68 11.33
N GLY A 253 -10.91 -14.14 10.96
CA GLY A 253 -11.17 -12.70 10.98
C GLY A 253 -10.13 -11.95 10.15
N HIS A 254 -9.25 -11.24 10.84
CA HIS A 254 -8.14 -10.47 10.26
C HIS A 254 -6.76 -11.10 10.55
N SER A 255 -6.70 -12.28 11.15
CA SER A 255 -5.46 -13.00 11.44
C SER A 255 -5.13 -13.96 10.30
N VAL A 256 -3.95 -13.81 9.70
CA VAL A 256 -3.47 -14.62 8.59
C VAL A 256 -2.39 -15.58 9.08
N SER A 257 -2.53 -16.87 8.74
CA SER A 257 -1.53 -17.91 8.96
C SER A 257 -1.12 -18.54 7.63
N TRP A 258 0.17 -18.53 7.32
CA TRP A 258 0.70 -19.08 6.07
C TRP A 258 2.13 -19.55 6.23
N ALA A 259 2.41 -20.81 5.87
CA ALA A 259 3.73 -21.42 6.02
C ALA A 259 4.30 -21.18 7.44
N ILE A 260 5.43 -20.47 7.57
CA ILE A 260 6.03 -20.09 8.85
C ILE A 260 5.45 -18.80 9.45
N TRP A 261 4.62 -18.06 8.72
CA TRP A 261 4.15 -16.73 9.10
C TRP A 261 2.82 -16.75 9.84
N LYS A 262 2.71 -15.86 10.83
CA LYS A 262 1.45 -15.35 11.36
C LYS A 262 1.51 -13.83 11.42
N PHE A 263 0.44 -13.16 11.01
CA PHE A 263 0.29 -11.71 11.10
C PHE A 263 -1.18 -11.31 11.12
N HIS A 264 -1.46 -10.07 11.48
CA HIS A 264 -2.76 -9.43 11.45
C HIS A 264 -2.80 -8.40 10.31
N ILE A 265 -3.94 -8.28 9.63
CA ILE A 265 -4.18 -7.31 8.56
C ILE A 265 -5.31 -6.36 8.98
N SER A 266 -5.12 -5.05 8.85
CA SER A 266 -6.18 -4.09 9.14
C SER A 266 -6.30 -3.00 8.08
N PHE A 267 -7.40 -2.27 8.17
CA PHE A 267 -7.76 -1.17 7.30
C PHE A 267 -7.89 0.12 8.10
N ASP A 268 -7.27 1.19 7.61
CA ASP A 268 -7.42 2.55 8.13
C ASP A 268 -7.72 3.51 6.98
N VAL A 269 -8.60 4.49 7.20
CA VAL A 269 -9.02 5.41 6.13
C VAL A 269 -7.87 6.29 5.61
N ARG A 270 -6.88 6.60 6.45
CA ARG A 270 -5.72 7.41 6.09
C ARG A 270 -4.60 6.55 5.49
N ALA A 271 -4.17 5.52 6.21
CA ALA A 271 -3.04 4.68 5.84
C ALA A 271 -3.38 3.58 4.83
N GLY A 272 -4.65 3.17 4.75
CA GLY A 272 -5.09 2.01 3.99
C GLY A 272 -4.70 0.70 4.66
N LEU A 273 -3.94 -0.13 3.96
CA LEU A 273 -3.51 -1.46 4.41
C LEU A 273 -2.41 -1.38 5.48
N ILE A 274 -2.68 -1.98 6.64
CA ILE A 274 -1.73 -2.10 7.75
C ILE A 274 -1.44 -3.59 8.03
N ILE A 275 -0.16 -3.94 8.19
CA ILE A 275 0.30 -5.24 8.66
C ILE A 275 0.74 -5.11 10.12
N SER A 276 0.23 -5.98 10.99
CA SER A 276 0.56 -5.99 12.41
C SER A 276 0.98 -7.37 12.91
N LEU A 277 1.75 -7.42 14.00
CA LEU A 277 2.11 -8.63 14.74
C LEU A 277 2.76 -9.74 13.90
N ALA A 278 3.49 -9.37 12.85
CA ALA A 278 4.11 -10.34 11.96
C ALA A 278 5.22 -11.10 12.68
N SER A 279 5.06 -12.42 12.72
CA SER A 279 5.91 -13.35 13.45
C SER A 279 6.20 -14.59 12.62
N ILE A 280 7.38 -15.18 12.78
CA ILE A 280 7.81 -16.41 12.10
C ILE A 280 7.92 -17.57 13.08
N TYR A 281 7.48 -18.77 12.69
CA TYR A 281 7.69 -19.99 13.45
C TYR A 281 9.12 -20.49 13.25
N ASP A 282 9.89 -20.51 14.34
CA ASP A 282 11.22 -21.10 14.38
C ASP A 282 11.09 -22.58 14.78
N GLN A 283 11.43 -23.48 13.86
CA GLN A 283 11.32 -24.92 14.08
C GLN A 283 12.32 -25.45 15.10
N GLU A 284 13.51 -24.85 15.24
CA GLU A 284 14.52 -25.30 16.21
C GLU A 284 14.15 -24.86 17.63
N LYS A 285 13.51 -23.70 17.77
CA LYS A 285 13.06 -23.16 19.06
C LYS A 285 11.61 -23.52 19.42
N GLU A 286 10.88 -24.14 18.49
CA GLU A 286 9.46 -24.53 18.62
C GLU A 286 8.54 -23.39 19.09
N LYS A 287 8.78 -22.17 18.57
CA LYS A 287 7.98 -20.99 18.93
C LYS A 287 7.94 -19.95 17.83
N PHE A 288 6.94 -19.07 17.90
CA PHE A 288 6.92 -17.87 17.07
C PHE A 288 7.90 -16.82 17.59
N LEU A 289 8.65 -16.21 16.67
CA LEU A 289 9.54 -15.08 16.91
C LEU A 289 8.95 -13.85 16.24
N HIS A 290 8.89 -12.75 16.98
CA HIS A 290 8.44 -11.46 16.45
C HIS A 290 9.43 -10.91 15.42
N VAL A 291 8.90 -10.24 14.40
CA VAL A 291 9.66 -9.59 13.33
C VAL A 291 9.23 -8.13 13.18
N LEU A 292 7.93 -7.89 12.99
CA LEU A 292 7.36 -6.57 12.73
C LEU A 292 6.09 -6.41 13.57
N TYR A 293 6.09 -5.48 14.51
CA TYR A 293 4.91 -5.16 15.30
C TYR A 293 3.85 -4.45 14.46
N ARG A 294 4.26 -3.46 13.66
CA ARG A 294 3.35 -2.69 12.81
C ARG A 294 4.07 -2.12 11.59
N GLY A 295 3.47 -2.25 10.41
CA GLY A 295 4.00 -1.72 9.16
C GLY A 295 2.91 -1.24 8.21
N PHE A 296 3.09 -0.04 7.65
CA PHE A 296 2.17 0.58 6.70
C PHE A 296 2.87 1.72 5.92
N ILE A 297 2.22 2.22 4.88
CA ILE A 297 2.66 3.45 4.21
C ILE A 297 2.18 4.64 5.03
N SER A 298 3.13 5.41 5.59
CA SER A 298 2.80 6.54 6.45
C SER A 298 2.41 7.77 5.65
N GLU A 299 3.05 7.96 4.49
CA GLU A 299 2.77 9.10 3.61
C GLU A 299 3.30 8.86 2.19
N LEU A 300 2.64 9.47 1.21
CA LEU A 300 3.19 9.70 -0.13
C LEU A 300 3.40 11.19 -0.35
N PHE A 301 4.43 11.55 -1.09
CA PHE A 301 4.66 12.93 -1.49
C PHE A 301 4.95 13.02 -2.98
N THR A 302 4.11 13.78 -3.69
CA THR A 302 4.12 13.89 -5.15
C THR A 302 4.29 15.36 -5.57
N PRO A 303 5.52 15.91 -5.55
CA PRO A 303 5.80 17.28 -5.97
C PRO A 303 5.93 17.40 -7.49
N TYR A 304 5.18 18.33 -8.08
CA TYR A 304 5.37 18.77 -9.46
C TYR A 304 6.42 19.88 -9.56
N MET A 305 7.13 19.94 -10.69
CA MET A 305 8.30 20.82 -10.88
C MET A 305 8.00 22.09 -11.69
N ASP A 306 6.73 22.43 -11.89
CA ASP A 306 6.33 23.63 -12.62
C ASP A 306 5.97 24.76 -11.65
N PRO A 307 6.76 25.85 -11.58
CA PRO A 307 6.56 26.94 -10.63
C PRO A 307 5.53 27.98 -11.11
N THR A 308 4.85 27.76 -12.24
CA THR A 308 3.82 28.69 -12.72
C THR A 308 2.56 28.65 -11.84
N GLU A 309 1.74 29.71 -11.93
CA GLU A 309 0.53 29.91 -11.11
C GLU A 309 -0.42 28.70 -11.11
N GLU A 310 -0.47 27.99 -12.24
CA GLU A 310 -1.34 26.85 -12.49
C GLU A 310 -0.84 25.53 -11.83
N TRP A 311 0.43 25.48 -11.40
CA TRP A 311 1.11 24.24 -10.98
C TRP A 311 1.91 24.31 -9.67
N TYR A 312 2.44 25.47 -9.26
CA TYR A 312 3.42 25.56 -8.15
C TYR A 312 2.97 24.92 -6.83
N TYR A 313 1.66 24.88 -6.60
CA TYR A 313 1.03 24.38 -5.38
C TYR A 313 0.77 22.86 -5.39
N ARG A 314 0.98 22.18 -6.54
CA ARG A 314 0.71 20.75 -6.71
C ARG A 314 1.85 19.92 -6.12
N THR A 315 1.87 19.84 -4.80
CA THR A 315 2.82 19.03 -4.04
C THR A 315 2.06 18.19 -3.03
N ILE A 316 1.47 17.12 -3.54
CA ILE A 316 0.38 16.39 -2.89
C ILE A 316 0.92 15.46 -1.81
N PHE A 317 0.23 15.40 -0.67
CA PHE A 317 0.46 14.43 0.39
C PHE A 317 -0.70 13.43 0.41
N ASP A 318 -0.62 12.37 -0.41
CA ASP A 318 -1.78 11.54 -0.75
C ASP A 318 -2.46 10.93 0.50
N ALA A 319 -1.69 10.43 1.48
CA ALA A 319 -2.27 9.83 2.68
C ALA A 319 -2.82 10.90 3.63
N GLY A 320 -2.07 11.98 3.87
CA GLY A 320 -2.45 13.03 4.81
C GLY A 320 -3.54 13.99 4.33
N GLU A 321 -3.62 14.26 3.03
CA GLU A 321 -4.57 15.21 2.45
C GLU A 321 -5.84 14.55 1.90
N PHE A 322 -5.76 13.29 1.45
CA PHE A 322 -6.87 12.58 0.78
C PHE A 322 -7.23 11.25 1.45
N GLY A 323 -6.24 10.55 2.01
CA GLY A 323 -6.41 9.24 2.65
C GLY A 323 -6.34 8.08 1.67
N LEU A 324 -5.31 7.24 1.77
CA LEU A 324 -5.11 6.09 0.89
C LEU A 324 -6.23 5.06 1.02
N GLY A 325 -6.81 4.93 2.22
CA GLY A 325 -7.96 4.07 2.48
C GLY A 325 -9.25 4.63 1.91
N GLN A 326 -9.51 5.94 2.05
CA GLN A 326 -10.67 6.61 1.44
C GLN A 326 -10.67 6.43 -0.09
N TYR A 327 -9.49 6.49 -0.70
CA TYR A 327 -9.29 6.30 -2.14
C TYR A 327 -8.86 4.87 -2.52
N ALA A 328 -9.10 3.89 -1.65
CA ALA A 328 -8.84 2.50 -1.99
C ALA A 328 -9.85 2.02 -3.05
N SER A 329 -9.32 1.40 -4.10
CA SER A 329 -10.10 0.94 -5.25
C SER A 329 -10.68 -0.44 -5.00
N GLN A 330 -11.93 -0.66 -5.43
CA GLN A 330 -12.53 -1.98 -5.46
C GLN A 330 -11.78 -2.86 -6.46
N LEU A 331 -11.07 -3.89 -5.96
CA LEU A 331 -10.23 -4.74 -6.79
C LEU A 331 -11.07 -5.65 -7.70
N GLU A 332 -10.71 -5.68 -8.99
CA GLU A 332 -11.35 -6.52 -9.99
C GLU A 332 -10.76 -7.94 -9.98
N PRO A 333 -11.57 -8.98 -9.68
CA PRO A 333 -11.09 -10.37 -9.70
C PRO A 333 -10.54 -10.78 -11.07
N LEU A 334 -9.48 -11.59 -11.07
CA LEU A 334 -8.76 -12.10 -12.24
C LEU A 334 -7.95 -11.05 -13.04
N LYS A 335 -8.03 -9.77 -12.67
CA LYS A 335 -7.25 -8.69 -13.27
C LYS A 335 -6.28 -8.09 -12.25
N ASP A 336 -6.80 -7.56 -11.16
CA ASP A 336 -5.96 -6.99 -10.09
C ASP A 336 -5.41 -8.07 -9.18
N CYS A 337 -6.17 -9.15 -8.99
CA CYS A 337 -5.79 -10.29 -8.16
C CYS A 337 -6.06 -11.62 -8.88
N PRO A 338 -5.22 -12.65 -8.66
CA PRO A 338 -5.37 -13.95 -9.32
C PRO A 338 -6.58 -14.74 -8.79
N ALA A 339 -6.92 -15.82 -9.50
CA ALA A 339 -8.09 -16.67 -9.20
C ALA A 339 -8.09 -17.29 -7.79
N ASN A 340 -6.91 -17.53 -7.21
CA ASN A 340 -6.75 -18.10 -5.87
C ASN A 340 -6.80 -17.05 -4.75
N ALA A 341 -7.10 -15.78 -5.07
CA ALA A 341 -7.17 -14.72 -4.08
C ALA A 341 -8.39 -14.81 -3.17
N VAL A 342 -8.22 -14.41 -1.92
CA VAL A 342 -9.29 -14.13 -0.96
C VAL A 342 -9.40 -12.61 -0.82
N PHE A 343 -10.60 -12.08 -1.00
CA PHE A 343 -10.87 -10.66 -0.87
C PHE A 343 -11.45 -10.34 0.51
N MET A 344 -11.19 -9.13 0.97
CA MET A 344 -11.75 -8.58 2.20
C MET A 344 -12.30 -7.18 1.89
N ASP A 345 -13.37 -6.81 2.59
CA ASP A 345 -14.04 -5.52 2.46
C ASP A 345 -13.48 -4.52 3.50
N GLY A 346 -13.62 -3.23 3.20
CA GLY A 346 -13.19 -2.13 4.07
C GLY A 346 -14.34 -1.18 4.36
N TYR A 347 -14.25 -0.48 5.49
CA TYR A 347 -15.23 0.52 5.87
C TYR A 347 -14.54 1.78 6.37
N TYR A 348 -15.09 2.94 6.02
CA TYR A 348 -14.69 4.23 6.56
C TYR A 348 -15.91 5.08 6.87
N ALA A 349 -15.74 6.18 7.61
CA ALA A 349 -16.82 7.13 7.87
C ALA A 349 -16.96 8.11 6.69
N GLY A 350 -18.15 8.20 6.10
CA GLY A 350 -18.48 9.31 5.20
C GLY A 350 -18.54 10.65 5.94
N GLN A 351 -18.75 11.75 5.21
CA GLN A 351 -18.76 13.09 5.81
C GLN A 351 -19.80 13.24 6.95
N ASP A 352 -20.90 12.49 6.87
CA ASP A 352 -21.97 12.47 7.88
C ASP A 352 -21.72 11.47 9.04
N GLY A 353 -20.59 10.78 9.05
CA GLY A 353 -20.22 9.78 10.04
C GLY A 353 -20.80 8.38 9.80
N LYS A 354 -21.60 8.18 8.75
CA LYS A 354 -22.13 6.84 8.42
C LYS A 354 -21.03 5.96 7.79
N PRO A 355 -21.07 4.64 8.00
CA PRO A 355 -20.13 3.74 7.36
C PRO A 355 -20.36 3.71 5.85
N VAL A 356 -19.28 3.90 5.09
CA VAL A 356 -19.20 3.67 3.64
C VAL A 356 -18.41 2.39 3.41
N GLU A 357 -18.97 1.47 2.63
CA GLU A 357 -18.37 0.19 2.29
C GLU A 357 -17.53 0.29 1.02
N ILE A 358 -16.30 -0.22 1.06
CA ILE A 358 -15.47 -0.49 -0.10
C ILE A 358 -15.32 -2.01 -0.22
N LYS A 359 -16.00 -2.60 -1.21
CA LYS A 359 -15.89 -4.05 -1.45
C LYS A 359 -14.54 -4.42 -2.03
N ASN A 360 -14.04 -5.60 -1.70
CA ASN A 360 -12.79 -6.14 -2.23
C ASN A 360 -11.61 -5.16 -2.11
N VAL A 361 -11.50 -4.45 -0.99
CA VAL A 361 -10.52 -3.37 -0.80
C VAL A 361 -9.08 -3.89 -0.79
N PHE A 362 -8.85 -5.09 -0.28
CA PHE A 362 -7.58 -5.81 -0.46
C PHE A 362 -7.81 -7.30 -0.71
N CYS A 363 -6.81 -7.92 -1.33
CA CYS A 363 -6.81 -9.34 -1.63
C CYS A 363 -5.54 -10.01 -1.10
N ILE A 364 -5.67 -11.26 -0.66
CA ILE A 364 -4.58 -12.10 -0.18
C ILE A 364 -4.47 -13.33 -1.08
N PHE A 365 -3.29 -13.60 -1.61
CA PHE A 365 -3.08 -14.73 -2.52
C PHE A 365 -1.66 -15.29 -2.46
N GLU A 366 -1.50 -16.55 -2.85
CA GLU A 366 -0.20 -17.13 -3.12
C GLU A 366 0.20 -16.87 -4.57
N LYS A 367 1.42 -16.37 -4.76
CA LYS A 367 2.02 -16.17 -6.06
C LYS A 367 3.12 -17.20 -6.29
N TYR A 368 2.95 -18.01 -7.33
CA TYR A 368 4.02 -18.82 -7.91
C TYR A 368 4.42 -18.27 -9.29
N ALA A 369 5.62 -17.73 -9.41
CA ALA A 369 6.11 -17.13 -10.66
C ALA A 369 7.22 -17.94 -11.35
N GLY A 370 7.44 -19.20 -10.93
CA GLY A 370 8.60 -19.99 -11.37
C GLY A 370 9.93 -19.53 -10.75
N ASP A 371 9.86 -18.69 -9.71
CA ASP A 371 11.03 -18.26 -8.96
C ASP A 371 11.66 -19.43 -8.17
N ILE A 372 12.98 -19.37 -8.01
CA ILE A 372 13.76 -20.39 -7.30
C ILE A 372 14.02 -19.90 -5.87
N MET A 373 13.60 -20.70 -4.88
CA MET A 373 13.89 -20.41 -3.47
C MET A 373 15.35 -20.74 -3.16
N TRP A 374 15.80 -21.93 -3.58
CA TRP A 374 17.17 -22.40 -3.43
C TRP A 374 17.50 -23.40 -4.53
N ARG A 375 18.75 -23.41 -4.99
CA ARG A 375 19.25 -24.49 -5.83
C ARG A 375 20.75 -24.70 -5.68
N HIS A 376 21.17 -25.94 -5.84
CA HIS A 376 22.58 -26.29 -5.97
C HIS A 376 22.77 -27.46 -6.94
N THR A 377 23.93 -27.51 -7.60
CA THR A 377 24.30 -28.63 -8.47
C THR A 377 25.76 -28.95 -8.22
N GLU A 378 26.02 -30.08 -7.57
CA GLU A 378 27.37 -30.57 -7.32
C GLU A 378 27.79 -31.47 -8.49
N THR A 379 29.00 -31.21 -8.98
CA THR A 379 29.55 -31.84 -10.18
C THR A 379 30.89 -32.52 -9.94
N SER A 380 31.45 -32.35 -8.75
CA SER A 380 32.83 -32.67 -8.41
C SER A 380 32.96 -33.93 -7.57
N ILE A 381 31.85 -34.50 -7.08
CA ILE A 381 31.82 -35.75 -6.31
C ILE A 381 31.60 -36.92 -7.27
N PRO A 382 32.59 -37.80 -7.49
CA PRO A 382 32.44 -38.95 -8.38
C PRO A 382 31.53 -40.03 -7.76
N GLY A 383 30.60 -40.59 -8.53
CA GLY A 383 29.94 -41.87 -8.22
C GLY A 383 28.61 -41.84 -7.45
N GLU A 384 28.04 -40.68 -7.13
CA GLU A 384 26.74 -40.59 -6.43
C GLU A 384 25.66 -39.87 -7.24
N VAL A 385 24.49 -40.50 -7.31
CA VAL A 385 23.23 -39.89 -7.76
C VAL A 385 22.34 -39.75 -6.54
N VAL A 386 21.97 -38.50 -6.24
CA VAL A 386 20.72 -38.21 -5.53
C VAL A 386 20.04 -37.11 -6.34
N SER A 387 19.20 -37.51 -7.27
CA SER A 387 18.19 -36.62 -7.85
C SER A 387 16.83 -37.19 -7.46
N GLY A 388 15.99 -36.39 -6.80
CA GLY A 388 14.59 -36.72 -6.51
C GLY A 388 13.70 -36.77 -7.76
N PHE A 389 14.24 -37.15 -8.91
CA PHE A 389 13.54 -37.31 -10.18
C PHE A 389 13.84 -38.70 -10.73
N SER A 390 12.78 -39.48 -10.96
CA SER A 390 12.86 -40.74 -11.71
C SER A 390 13.32 -40.43 -13.13
N ILE A 391 14.53 -40.88 -13.50
CA ILE A 391 15.00 -40.83 -14.89
C ILE A 391 14.50 -42.10 -15.56
N THR A 392 13.37 -42.02 -16.27
CA THR A 392 12.95 -43.08 -17.18
C THR A 392 13.82 -43.01 -18.44
N LEU A 393 14.79 -43.91 -18.55
CA LEU A 393 15.56 -44.10 -19.78
C LEU A 393 14.72 -44.94 -20.75
N VAL A 394 14.12 -44.32 -21.77
CA VAL A 394 13.42 -45.06 -22.84
C VAL A 394 14.45 -45.53 -23.85
N VAL A 395 14.81 -46.81 -23.83
CA VAL A 395 15.63 -47.44 -24.86
C VAL A 395 14.72 -48.25 -25.77
N PHE A 396 14.58 -47.84 -27.02
CA PHE A 396 13.91 -48.66 -28.04
C PHE A 396 14.84 -49.78 -28.48
N PHE A 397 14.68 -50.96 -27.89
CA PHE A 397 15.05 -52.22 -28.53
C PHE A 397 13.88 -53.17 -28.40
N GLN A 398 13.31 -53.53 -29.55
CA GLN A 398 12.43 -54.68 -29.82
C GLN A 398 11.92 -55.44 -28.58
N TRP A 399 10.71 -55.07 -28.14
CA TRP A 399 9.78 -55.90 -27.36
C TRP A 399 10.33 -56.69 -26.15
N VAL A 400 10.88 -56.03 -25.12
CA VAL A 400 10.81 -56.49 -23.71
C VAL A 400 10.85 -55.27 -22.77
N PHE A 401 9.87 -55.11 -21.88
CA PHE A 401 9.94 -54.15 -20.77
C PHE A 401 10.82 -54.75 -19.66
N VAL A 402 11.96 -54.13 -19.37
CA VAL A 402 12.75 -54.44 -18.17
C VAL A 402 12.95 -53.15 -17.37
N GLU A 403 12.39 -53.12 -16.16
CA GLU A 403 12.66 -52.09 -15.17
C GLU A 403 14.05 -52.35 -14.59
N VAL A 404 15.08 -51.62 -15.06
CA VAL A 404 16.45 -51.82 -14.60
C VAL A 404 16.68 -50.99 -13.33
N VAL A 405 16.59 -51.63 -12.17
CA VAL A 405 17.19 -51.10 -10.94
C VAL A 405 18.70 -51.13 -11.11
N LEU A 406 19.33 -49.95 -11.14
CA LEU A 406 20.78 -49.79 -11.33
C LEU A 406 21.56 -50.50 -10.19
N THR A 407 22.15 -51.65 -10.50
CA THR A 407 23.05 -52.37 -9.58
C THR A 407 24.40 -51.64 -9.46
N ARG A 408 25.10 -51.83 -8.33
CA ARG A 408 26.42 -51.23 -8.03
C ARG A 408 27.46 -51.39 -9.16
N SER A 409 27.37 -52.46 -9.95
CA SER A 409 28.29 -52.76 -11.05
C SER A 409 28.14 -51.82 -12.25
N ILE A 410 26.92 -51.34 -12.55
CA ILE A 410 26.68 -50.41 -13.67
C ILE A 410 27.21 -49.00 -13.34
N ARG A 411 27.14 -48.57 -12.07
CA ARG A 411 27.74 -47.29 -11.61
C ARG A 411 29.25 -47.22 -11.88
N ARG A 412 29.98 -48.32 -11.70
CA ARG A 412 31.43 -48.39 -11.99
C ARG A 412 31.74 -48.25 -13.49
N ILE A 413 30.93 -48.85 -14.36
CA ILE A 413 31.13 -48.79 -15.82
C ILE A 413 30.86 -47.39 -16.35
N MET A 414 29.80 -46.71 -15.88
CA MET A 414 29.52 -45.32 -16.27
C MET A 414 30.63 -44.35 -15.82
N THR A 415 31.22 -44.59 -14.65
CA THR A 415 32.36 -43.80 -14.14
C THR A 415 33.60 -43.98 -15.02
N LEU A 416 33.88 -45.21 -15.49
CA LEU A 416 35.00 -45.53 -16.39
C LEU A 416 34.82 -44.95 -17.82
N LEU A 417 33.59 -44.76 -18.27
CA LEU A 417 33.24 -44.18 -19.58
C LEU A 417 33.17 -42.63 -19.57
N GLY A 418 33.61 -41.98 -18.48
CA GLY A 418 33.62 -40.52 -18.38
C GLY A 418 32.27 -39.87 -18.09
N PHE A 419 31.21 -40.65 -17.83
CA PHE A 419 29.91 -40.11 -17.42
C PHE A 419 29.94 -39.75 -15.94
N HIS A 420 30.22 -38.48 -15.65
CA HIS A 420 30.19 -37.91 -14.31
C HIS A 420 28.74 -37.64 -13.91
N LEU A 421 28.27 -38.36 -12.89
CA LEU A 421 26.92 -38.24 -12.34
C LEU A 421 26.81 -36.96 -11.49
N LYS A 422 25.67 -36.27 -11.53
CA LYS A 422 25.47 -34.93 -10.92
C LYS A 422 24.45 -35.00 -9.78
N ILE A 423 24.79 -34.44 -8.61
CA ILE A 423 23.83 -34.26 -7.51
C ILE A 423 23.15 -32.91 -7.70
N ARG A 424 21.82 -32.86 -7.66
CA ARG A 424 21.04 -31.64 -7.92
C ARG A 424 19.85 -31.51 -6.99
N GLU A 425 19.76 -30.36 -6.33
CA GLU A 425 18.63 -29.94 -5.48
C GLU A 425 18.08 -28.61 -6.01
N VAL A 426 16.76 -28.51 -6.14
CA VAL A 426 16.05 -27.28 -6.52
C VAL A 426 14.76 -27.19 -5.70
N ARG A 427 14.53 -26.04 -5.06
CA ARG A 427 13.31 -25.74 -4.32
C ARG A 427 12.61 -24.55 -4.94
N LYS A 428 11.31 -24.70 -5.16
CA LYS A 428 10.44 -23.66 -5.71
C LYS A 428 10.18 -22.58 -4.67
N LYS A 429 9.98 -21.33 -5.11
CA LYS A 429 9.59 -20.23 -4.24
C LYS A 429 8.09 -19.96 -4.36
N VAL A 430 7.38 -19.99 -3.24
CA VAL A 430 6.01 -19.46 -3.12
C VAL A 430 6.06 -18.19 -2.26
N THR A 431 5.22 -17.23 -2.58
CA THR A 431 5.15 -15.95 -1.86
C THR A 431 3.69 -15.61 -1.59
N LEU A 432 3.35 -15.36 -0.33
CA LEU A 432 2.04 -14.80 0.01
C LEU A 432 2.08 -13.30 -0.22
N VAL A 433 1.06 -12.77 -0.89
CA VAL A 433 0.91 -11.35 -1.21
C VAL A 433 -0.40 -10.85 -0.59
N ALA A 434 -0.33 -9.80 0.21
CA ALA A 434 -1.47 -8.96 0.56
C ALA A 434 -1.39 -7.68 -0.28
N ARG A 435 -2.43 -7.42 -1.08
CA ARG A 435 -2.47 -6.33 -2.07
C ARG A 435 -3.63 -5.39 -1.82
N MET A 436 -3.36 -4.09 -1.87
CA MET A 436 -4.35 -3.02 -1.98
C MET A 436 -4.02 -2.15 -3.20
N VAL A 437 -5.02 -1.53 -3.83
CA VAL A 437 -4.80 -0.46 -4.82
C VAL A 437 -5.45 0.80 -4.29
N SER A 438 -4.74 1.93 -4.34
CA SER A 438 -5.28 3.24 -4.01
C SER A 438 -5.17 4.15 -5.22
N THR A 439 -6.28 4.77 -5.63
CA THR A 439 -6.34 5.63 -6.82
C THR A 439 -6.62 7.07 -6.38
N VAL A 440 -5.55 7.86 -6.26
CA VAL A 440 -5.63 9.25 -5.81
C VAL A 440 -5.48 10.17 -7.02
N GLY A 441 -6.59 10.79 -7.41
CA GLY A 441 -6.66 11.60 -8.63
C GLY A 441 -6.35 10.76 -9.86
N ASN A 442 -5.26 11.09 -10.54
CA ASN A 442 -4.84 10.48 -11.81
C ASN A 442 -3.91 9.27 -11.65
N TYR A 443 -3.38 8.99 -10.45
CA TYR A 443 -2.43 7.89 -10.23
C TYR A 443 -3.05 6.71 -9.50
N ASP A 444 -2.59 5.51 -9.87
CA ASP A 444 -2.94 4.24 -9.23
C ASP A 444 -1.71 3.64 -8.55
N TYR A 445 -1.76 3.51 -7.22
CA TYR A 445 -0.72 2.92 -6.38
C TYR A 445 -1.07 1.48 -6.02
N ILE A 446 -0.34 0.51 -6.57
CA ILE A 446 -0.50 -0.92 -6.28
C ILE A 446 0.43 -1.28 -5.12
N ILE A 447 -0.13 -1.47 -3.93
CA ILE A 447 0.62 -1.69 -2.68
C ILE A 447 0.63 -3.19 -2.36
N ASP A 448 1.79 -3.83 -2.46
CA ASP A 448 1.98 -5.25 -2.16
C ASP A 448 2.86 -5.46 -0.91
N TRP A 449 2.33 -6.16 0.09
CA TRP A 449 3.11 -6.78 1.17
C TRP A 449 3.34 -8.26 0.87
N LYS A 450 4.60 -8.67 0.75
CA LYS A 450 5.00 -10.01 0.29
C LYS A 450 5.76 -10.77 1.37
N PHE A 451 5.23 -11.89 1.82
CA PHE A 451 5.84 -12.77 2.80
C PHE A 451 6.43 -14.00 2.12
N GLN A 452 7.64 -14.39 2.53
CA GLN A 452 8.39 -15.49 1.91
C GLN A 452 8.75 -16.56 2.96
N GLU A 453 8.77 -17.82 2.54
CA GLU A 453 9.18 -18.97 3.38
C GLU A 453 10.62 -18.85 3.92
N SER A 454 11.44 -18.01 3.30
CA SER A 454 12.79 -17.67 3.78
C SER A 454 12.82 -16.74 5.00
N GLY A 455 11.67 -16.28 5.49
CA GLY A 455 11.56 -15.27 6.55
C GLY A 455 11.69 -13.83 6.04
N SER A 456 11.73 -13.60 4.72
CA SER A 456 11.80 -12.25 4.15
C SER A 456 10.41 -11.62 4.01
N ILE A 457 10.30 -10.33 4.35
CA ILE A 457 9.18 -9.46 4.00
C ILE A 457 9.66 -8.52 2.89
N LYS A 458 8.90 -8.40 1.80
CA LYS A 458 9.17 -7.45 0.73
C LYS A 458 7.94 -6.56 0.54
N VAL A 459 8.13 -5.26 0.58
CA VAL A 459 7.08 -4.27 0.29
C VAL A 459 7.39 -3.65 -1.05
N GLU A 460 6.39 -3.57 -1.93
CA GLU A 460 6.51 -2.96 -3.25
C GLU A 460 5.31 -2.06 -3.52
N VAL A 461 5.58 -0.90 -4.11
CA VAL A 461 4.55 -0.03 -4.69
C VAL A 461 4.77 0.01 -6.20
N GLY A 462 3.77 -0.46 -6.93
CA GLY A 462 3.67 -0.27 -8.38
C GLY A 462 2.95 1.03 -8.69
N LEU A 463 3.42 1.76 -9.70
CA LEU A 463 2.81 2.99 -10.18
C LEU A 463 2.21 2.74 -11.57
N THR A 464 0.94 3.08 -11.73
CA THR A 464 0.24 3.16 -13.02
C THR A 464 -0.75 4.32 -13.00
N GLY A 465 -1.63 4.41 -13.99
CA GLY A 465 -2.64 5.46 -14.11
C GLY A 465 -2.34 6.41 -15.27
N ILE A 466 -2.73 7.67 -15.11
CA ILE A 466 -2.61 8.72 -16.11
C ILE A 466 -1.63 9.79 -15.63
N LEU A 467 -0.82 10.35 -16.52
CA LEU A 467 0.11 11.43 -16.18
C LEU A 467 -0.66 12.73 -15.87
N GLY A 468 -0.14 13.53 -14.94
CA GLY A 468 -0.54 14.93 -14.83
C GLY A 468 -0.05 15.72 -16.04
N MET A 469 -0.97 16.15 -16.90
CA MET A 469 -0.65 16.83 -18.16
C MET A 469 -0.96 18.33 -18.09
N LYS A 470 -0.19 19.11 -18.85
CA LYS A 470 -0.34 20.55 -19.06
C LYS A 470 -0.62 20.83 -20.53
N SER A 471 -1.55 21.74 -20.81
CA SER A 471 -1.81 22.17 -22.20
C SER A 471 -0.79 23.21 -22.65
N THR A 472 -0.36 23.13 -23.91
CA THR A 472 0.59 24.07 -24.53
C THR A 472 0.19 24.43 -25.95
N GLU A 473 0.86 25.41 -26.56
CA GLU A 473 0.72 25.76 -27.98
C GLU A 473 1.56 24.87 -28.91
N TYR A 474 2.54 24.13 -28.37
CA TYR A 474 3.46 23.33 -29.16
C TYR A 474 2.81 22.05 -29.73
N THR A 475 3.09 21.76 -30.99
CA THR A 475 2.77 20.50 -31.69
C THR A 475 3.99 19.68 -32.05
N ASN A 476 5.18 20.27 -31.96
CA ASN A 476 6.43 19.58 -32.26
C ASN A 476 7.54 20.08 -31.34
N LYS A 477 8.45 19.17 -30.97
CA LYS A 477 9.61 19.49 -30.12
C LYS A 477 10.48 20.60 -30.69
N ASP A 478 10.61 20.70 -32.02
CA ASP A 478 11.44 21.71 -32.69
C ASP A 478 10.92 23.15 -32.48
N GLN A 479 9.67 23.31 -32.03
CA GLN A 479 9.09 24.61 -31.68
C GLN A 479 9.53 25.09 -30.29
N ILE A 480 10.02 24.19 -29.44
CA ILE A 480 10.38 24.46 -28.05
C ILE A 480 11.76 25.11 -28.01
N LYS A 481 11.82 26.34 -27.48
CA LYS A 481 13.05 27.13 -27.36
C LYS A 481 13.45 27.43 -25.92
N GLU A 482 12.63 27.01 -24.98
CA GLU A 482 12.78 27.25 -23.55
C GLU A 482 12.49 25.96 -22.77
N ASP A 483 12.75 25.98 -21.47
CA ASP A 483 12.38 24.87 -20.61
C ASP A 483 10.86 24.89 -20.40
N ILE A 484 10.20 23.83 -20.86
CA ILE A 484 8.75 23.63 -20.72
C ILE A 484 8.40 22.80 -19.49
N LEU A 485 9.39 22.48 -18.65
CA LEU A 485 9.22 21.84 -17.34
C LEU A 485 8.56 20.46 -17.43
N GLY A 486 8.82 19.79 -18.54
CA GLY A 486 8.21 18.51 -18.87
C GLY A 486 8.62 18.01 -20.26
N THR A 487 7.95 16.97 -20.71
CA THR A 487 8.16 16.40 -22.04
C THR A 487 6.90 16.58 -22.89
N LEU A 488 7.05 17.08 -24.13
CA LEU A 488 5.95 17.10 -25.10
C LEU A 488 5.61 15.67 -25.52
N LEU A 489 4.43 15.19 -25.14
CA LEU A 489 3.98 13.81 -25.35
C LEU A 489 3.12 13.66 -26.61
N ALA A 490 2.36 14.70 -26.94
CA ALA A 490 1.48 14.78 -28.09
C ALA A 490 1.25 16.26 -28.46
N ASP A 491 0.53 16.50 -29.56
CA ASP A 491 0.05 17.84 -29.93
C ASP A 491 -0.58 18.53 -28.71
N TYR A 492 -0.04 19.68 -28.32
CA TYR A 492 -0.54 20.52 -27.24
C TYR A 492 -0.43 19.91 -25.83
N THR A 493 0.27 18.79 -25.64
CA THR A 493 0.28 18.04 -24.38
C THR A 493 1.67 17.85 -23.81
N VAL A 494 1.94 18.46 -22.66
CA VAL A 494 3.17 18.28 -21.90
C VAL A 494 2.90 17.41 -20.68
N GLY A 495 3.69 16.35 -20.50
CA GLY A 495 3.77 15.63 -19.22
C GLY A 495 4.73 16.37 -18.30
N VAL A 496 4.22 16.95 -17.22
CA VAL A 496 4.99 17.79 -16.29
C VAL A 496 5.90 16.91 -15.45
N TYR A 497 7.15 17.33 -15.26
CA TYR A 497 8.08 16.61 -14.38
C TYR A 497 7.58 16.62 -12.94
N HIS A 498 7.71 15.48 -12.25
CA HIS A 498 7.30 15.29 -10.87
C HIS A 498 8.00 14.06 -10.28
N ASP A 499 7.99 13.95 -8.96
CA ASP A 499 8.51 12.80 -8.22
C ASP A 499 7.39 12.02 -7.52
N HIS A 500 7.70 10.79 -7.09
CA HIS A 500 6.85 9.96 -6.22
C HIS A 500 7.68 9.45 -5.05
N PHE A 501 7.48 10.03 -3.86
CA PHE A 501 8.11 9.56 -2.63
C PHE A 501 7.13 8.70 -1.83
N VAL A 502 7.52 7.47 -1.51
CA VAL A 502 6.73 6.58 -0.65
C VAL A 502 7.47 6.38 0.67
N THR A 503 6.82 6.75 1.78
CA THR A 503 7.39 6.61 3.13
C THR A 503 6.69 5.49 3.88
N TYR A 504 7.46 4.60 4.48
CA TYR A 504 6.94 3.47 5.26
C TYR A 504 7.22 3.69 6.73
N TYR A 505 6.21 3.44 7.56
CA TYR A 505 6.41 3.19 8.98
C TYR A 505 6.68 1.70 9.19
N LEU A 506 7.79 1.35 9.86
CA LEU A 506 8.20 -0.04 10.13
C LEU A 506 8.65 -0.19 11.58
N ASP A 507 7.73 -0.55 12.47
CA ASP A 507 8.01 -0.86 13.87
C ASP A 507 8.48 -2.31 14.00
N LEU A 508 9.79 -2.52 13.87
CA LEU A 508 10.42 -3.84 13.95
C LEU A 508 10.69 -4.24 15.40
N ASP A 509 10.20 -5.43 15.77
CA ASP A 509 10.44 -6.09 17.06
C ASP A 509 11.18 -7.42 16.83
N VAL A 510 12.46 -7.35 16.49
CA VAL A 510 13.26 -8.54 16.14
C VAL A 510 13.48 -9.41 17.38
N ASP A 511 12.76 -10.54 17.50
CA ASP A 511 12.79 -11.45 18.67
C ASP A 511 12.62 -10.69 20.02
N GLY A 512 11.80 -9.61 20.01
CA GLY A 512 11.53 -8.72 21.15
C GLY A 512 11.65 -7.23 20.79
N ASP A 513 11.20 -6.37 21.71
CA ASP A 513 11.07 -4.91 21.55
C ASP A 513 12.36 -4.12 21.84
N ASN A 514 13.33 -4.71 22.55
CA ASN A 514 14.62 -4.07 22.81
C ASN A 514 15.62 -4.34 21.68
N ASN A 515 15.64 -3.45 20.69
CA ASN A 515 16.47 -3.56 19.49
C ASN A 515 17.50 -2.43 19.36
N SER A 516 18.41 -2.55 18.40
CA SER A 516 19.40 -1.54 18.06
C SER A 516 19.60 -1.45 16.56
N PHE A 517 19.78 -0.23 16.05
CA PHE A 517 20.11 -0.01 14.65
C PHE A 517 21.63 -0.01 14.42
N VAL A 518 22.09 -0.85 13.50
CA VAL A 518 23.51 -1.04 13.19
C VAL A 518 23.76 -0.73 11.72
N LYS A 519 24.60 0.29 11.48
CA LYS A 519 25.16 0.61 10.17
C LYS A 519 26.44 -0.17 9.97
N SER A 520 26.46 -1.05 8.98
CA SER A 520 27.64 -1.82 8.58
C SER A 520 28.20 -1.27 7.28
N THR A 521 29.41 -0.70 7.29
CA THR A 521 30.04 -0.11 6.10
C THR A 521 31.12 -1.04 5.55
N LEU A 522 31.05 -1.36 4.25
CA LEU A 522 32.07 -2.13 3.56
C LEU A 522 33.24 -1.19 3.22
N LYS A 523 34.43 -1.50 3.73
CA LYS A 523 35.64 -0.68 3.55
C LYS A 523 36.77 -1.47 2.92
N THR A 524 37.39 -0.89 1.90
CA THR A 524 38.64 -1.40 1.32
C THR A 524 39.79 -1.20 2.31
N LYS A 525 40.54 -2.25 2.58
CA LYS A 525 41.80 -2.24 3.32
C LYS A 525 42.95 -2.67 2.41
N ARG A 526 44.08 -1.99 2.53
CA ARG A 526 45.35 -2.38 1.89
C ARG A 526 46.02 -3.43 2.74
N VAL A 527 46.64 -4.41 2.08
CA VAL A 527 47.53 -5.36 2.78
C VAL A 527 48.77 -4.59 3.22
N THR A 528 49.21 -4.84 4.45
CA THR A 528 50.43 -4.25 5.02
C THR A 528 51.52 -5.32 5.08
N GLY A 529 52.74 -4.95 4.69
CA GLY A 529 53.87 -5.87 4.53
C GLY A 529 53.73 -6.85 3.35
N ASP A 530 54.73 -7.72 3.18
CA ASP A 530 54.78 -8.73 2.10
C ASP A 530 54.07 -10.04 2.47
N THR A 531 53.02 -9.96 3.28
CA THR A 531 52.28 -11.13 3.80
C THR A 531 51.29 -11.73 2.79
N SER A 532 51.02 -11.04 1.67
CA SER A 532 50.11 -11.52 0.64
C SER A 532 50.52 -11.05 -0.74
N LYS A 533 50.26 -11.89 -1.76
CA LYS A 533 50.30 -11.47 -3.18
C LYS A 533 49.19 -10.46 -3.53
N ARG A 534 48.12 -10.40 -2.73
CA ARG A 534 47.01 -9.44 -2.90
C ARG A 534 47.41 -8.07 -2.36
N LYS A 535 47.05 -7.00 -3.07
CA LYS A 535 47.30 -5.60 -2.64
C LYS A 535 46.23 -5.06 -1.69
N SER A 536 45.02 -5.61 -1.74
CA SER A 536 43.88 -5.16 -0.93
C SER A 536 42.82 -6.24 -0.76
N TYR A 537 41.94 -6.00 0.20
CA TYR A 537 40.72 -6.76 0.51
C TYR A 537 39.66 -5.79 1.03
N TRP A 538 38.42 -6.23 1.22
CA TRP A 538 37.40 -5.44 1.90
C TRP A 538 37.05 -6.06 3.25
N THR A 539 36.58 -5.24 4.17
CA THR A 539 36.10 -5.67 5.49
C THR A 539 34.88 -4.84 5.88
N VAL A 540 34.23 -5.22 6.98
CA VAL A 540 33.03 -4.52 7.47
C VAL A 540 33.37 -3.75 8.74
N VAL A 541 32.99 -2.48 8.79
CA VAL A 541 33.03 -1.66 10.00
C VAL A 541 31.60 -1.42 10.47
N LYS A 542 31.25 -1.92 11.66
CA LYS A 542 29.92 -1.80 12.25
C LYS A 542 29.87 -0.62 13.23
N LYS A 543 28.85 0.23 13.13
CA LYS A 543 28.54 1.28 14.09
C LYS A 543 27.08 1.15 14.52
N THR A 544 26.85 1.01 15.83
CA THR A 544 25.50 1.07 16.41
C THR A 544 25.10 2.54 16.59
N ALA A 545 23.95 2.93 16.06
CA ALA A 545 23.39 4.25 16.29
C ALA A 545 23.04 4.41 17.79
N LYS A 546 23.41 5.55 18.38
CA LYS A 546 23.12 5.85 19.80
C LYS A 546 21.97 6.83 19.97
N THR A 547 21.69 7.59 18.93
CA THR A 547 20.65 8.61 18.87
C THR A 547 19.93 8.50 17.53
N GLU A 548 18.74 9.07 17.41
CA GLU A 548 18.01 9.19 16.15
C GLU A 548 18.86 9.90 15.08
N SER A 549 19.62 10.91 15.48
CA SER A 549 20.52 11.64 14.56
C SER A 549 21.61 10.75 13.96
N ASP A 550 22.13 9.75 14.70
CA ASP A 550 23.06 8.76 14.15
C ASP A 550 22.39 7.77 13.17
N ALA A 551 21.06 7.59 13.30
CA ALA A 551 20.26 6.68 12.49
C ALA A 551 19.76 7.34 11.19
N LYS A 552 19.84 8.67 11.06
CA LYS A 552 19.52 9.39 9.82
C LYS A 552 20.51 9.03 8.70
N ILE A 553 20.07 8.21 7.75
CA ILE A 553 20.90 7.76 6.63
C ILE A 553 20.55 8.54 5.36
N LYS A 554 21.52 9.28 4.84
CA LYS A 554 21.52 9.79 3.47
C LYS A 554 22.23 8.82 2.55
N LEU A 555 21.80 8.80 1.29
CA LEU A 555 22.49 8.05 0.25
C LEU A 555 23.84 8.68 -0.06
N GLY A 556 24.83 7.82 -0.23
CA GLY A 556 26.20 8.22 -0.54
C GLY A 556 26.92 7.13 -1.31
N ALA A 557 28.19 7.40 -1.64
CA ALA A 557 29.01 6.47 -2.40
C ALA A 557 29.39 5.18 -1.65
N ASP A 558 29.25 5.16 -0.32
CA ASP A 558 29.62 4.02 0.51
C ASP A 558 28.66 2.84 0.32
N SER A 559 29.21 1.64 0.15
CA SER A 559 28.45 0.39 0.25
C SER A 559 28.14 0.12 1.72
N ILE A 560 26.85 0.20 2.07
CA ILE A 560 26.36 0.04 3.44
C ILE A 560 25.31 -1.07 3.55
N GLU A 561 25.25 -1.70 4.71
CA GLU A 561 24.14 -2.55 5.14
C GLU A 561 23.52 -1.94 6.38
N LEU A 562 22.19 -1.85 6.39
CA LEU A 562 21.39 -1.31 7.49
C LEU A 562 20.68 -2.47 8.17
N VAL A 563 20.93 -2.67 9.47
CA VAL A 563 20.43 -3.85 10.20
C VAL A 563 19.79 -3.41 11.51
N VAL A 564 18.58 -3.89 11.77
CA VAL A 564 17.99 -3.85 13.11
C VAL A 564 18.31 -5.18 13.78
N VAL A 565 18.99 -5.12 14.93
CA VAL A 565 19.44 -6.30 15.68
C VAL A 565 18.83 -6.31 17.07
N ASN A 566 18.68 -7.50 17.64
CA ASN A 566 18.42 -7.66 19.06
C ASN A 566 19.73 -8.04 19.78
N PRO A 567 20.34 -7.11 20.53
CA PRO A 567 21.62 -7.36 21.20
C PRO A 567 21.51 -8.36 22.36
N ASN A 568 20.29 -8.67 22.80
CA ASN A 568 20.01 -9.58 23.92
C ASN A 568 19.79 -11.03 23.46
N LYS A 569 19.73 -11.28 22.15
CA LYS A 569 19.47 -12.60 21.56
C LYS A 569 20.55 -12.93 20.55
N ARG A 570 21.19 -14.09 20.72
CA ARG A 570 22.29 -14.54 19.85
C ARG A 570 22.01 -15.90 19.23
N THR A 571 22.50 -16.05 18.02
CA THR A 571 22.62 -17.35 17.33
C THR A 571 23.57 -18.27 18.10
N LYS A 572 23.56 -19.57 17.77
CA LYS A 572 24.50 -20.56 18.31
C LYS A 572 25.98 -20.16 18.14
N MET A 573 26.30 -19.40 17.08
CA MET A 573 27.66 -18.94 16.78
C MET A 573 28.02 -17.61 17.47
N GLY A 574 27.12 -17.04 18.27
CA GLY A 574 27.35 -15.80 19.00
C GLY A 574 27.09 -14.51 18.22
N ASN A 575 26.54 -14.58 17.01
CA ASN A 575 26.07 -13.38 16.28
C ASN A 575 24.71 -12.94 16.81
N ASP A 576 24.50 -11.62 16.92
CA ASP A 576 23.19 -11.05 17.26
C ASP A 576 22.16 -11.40 16.17
N VAL A 577 20.93 -11.72 16.56
CA VAL A 577 19.83 -11.92 15.61
C VAL A 577 19.41 -10.57 15.03
N GLY A 578 19.01 -10.54 13.75
CA GLY A 578 18.72 -9.26 13.09
C GLY A 578 17.99 -9.40 11.76
N TYR A 579 17.34 -8.30 11.37
CA TYR A 579 16.76 -8.09 10.04
C TYR A 579 17.51 -6.99 9.31
N ARG A 580 17.89 -7.27 8.05
CA ARG A 580 18.56 -6.30 7.18
C ARG A 580 17.53 -5.55 6.34
N LEU A 581 17.58 -4.23 6.37
CA LEU A 581 16.81 -3.37 5.47
C LEU A 581 17.54 -3.27 4.13
N ILE A 582 16.82 -3.58 3.06
CA ILE A 582 17.33 -3.52 1.69
C ILE A 582 16.45 -2.52 0.94
N PRO A 583 16.92 -1.28 0.72
CA PRO A 583 16.16 -0.30 -0.03
C PRO A 583 15.95 -0.76 -1.49
N GLY A 584 14.88 -0.26 -2.11
CA GLY A 584 14.59 -0.50 -3.52
C GLY A 584 15.71 -0.06 -4.45
N ARG A 585 15.64 -0.47 -5.72
CA ARG A 585 16.65 -0.11 -6.74
C ARG A 585 16.55 1.36 -7.19
N GLN A 586 15.37 1.95 -7.10
CA GLN A 586 15.12 3.35 -7.42
C GLN A 586 15.07 4.10 -6.10
N GLN A 587 16.19 4.73 -5.74
CA GLN A 587 16.30 5.48 -4.51
C GLN A 587 16.36 6.95 -4.92
N ALA A 588 15.32 7.70 -4.61
CA ALA A 588 15.28 9.13 -4.86
C ALA A 588 15.54 9.87 -3.55
N SER A 589 16.40 10.88 -3.61
CA SER A 589 16.40 11.96 -2.63
C SER A 589 15.70 13.14 -3.27
N SER A 590 14.95 13.93 -2.49
CA SER A 590 14.30 15.12 -3.02
C SER A 590 15.29 16.04 -3.73
N LEU A 591 14.87 16.54 -4.89
CA LEU A 591 15.62 17.52 -5.68
C LEU A 591 15.19 18.97 -5.38
N LEU A 592 14.15 19.16 -4.57
CA LEU A 592 13.75 20.47 -4.06
C LEU A 592 14.83 21.02 -3.11
N SER A 593 14.97 22.34 -3.04
CA SER A 593 15.87 22.94 -2.06
C SER A 593 15.32 22.78 -0.64
N ASP A 594 16.21 22.63 0.35
CA ASP A 594 15.81 22.40 1.75
C ASP A 594 14.99 23.57 2.34
N ASP A 595 15.06 24.77 1.75
CA ASP A 595 14.31 25.97 2.13
C ASP A 595 13.00 26.16 1.37
N ASP A 596 12.68 25.30 0.39
CA ASP A 596 11.42 25.35 -0.33
C ASP A 596 10.26 24.87 0.56
N TYR A 597 9.12 25.53 0.51
CA TYR A 597 8.01 25.27 1.42
C TYR A 597 7.46 23.83 1.34
N PRO A 598 7.26 23.23 0.14
CA PRO A 598 6.89 21.83 0.04
C PRO A 598 7.95 20.89 0.65
N GLN A 599 9.24 21.22 0.50
CA GLN A 599 10.32 20.43 1.07
C GLN A 599 10.41 20.56 2.59
N ILE A 600 10.13 21.73 3.16
CA ILE A 600 10.03 21.93 4.61
C ILE A 600 8.89 21.08 5.17
N ARG A 601 7.73 21.06 4.51
CA ARG A 601 6.58 20.21 4.89
C ARG A 601 6.90 18.72 4.74
N ALA A 602 7.62 18.35 3.69
CA ALA A 602 8.04 16.98 3.37
C ALA A 602 9.47 16.67 3.82
N ALA A 603 9.98 17.28 4.91
CA ALA A 603 11.40 17.16 5.28
C ALA A 603 11.86 15.71 5.52
N TYR A 604 10.93 14.79 5.77
CA TYR A 604 11.20 13.35 5.86
C TYR A 604 11.75 12.73 4.56
N THR A 605 11.57 13.35 3.39
CA THR A 605 12.13 12.88 2.10
C THR A 605 13.60 13.22 1.90
N SER A 606 14.18 14.06 2.79
CA SER A 606 15.61 14.44 2.75
C SER A 606 16.56 13.33 3.23
N ILE A 607 16.00 12.25 3.80
CA ILE A 607 16.72 11.08 4.31
C ILE A 607 16.02 9.80 3.86
N MET A 608 16.77 8.70 3.77
CA MET A 608 16.22 7.39 3.40
C MET A 608 15.63 6.64 4.60
N PHE A 609 16.25 6.80 5.77
CA PHE A 609 15.90 6.14 7.02
C PHE A 609 16.19 7.11 8.15
N GLY A 610 15.33 7.19 9.16
CA GLY A 610 15.43 8.17 10.23
C GLY A 610 14.55 7.86 11.41
#